data_AF-A0AA35CPE6-F1
#
_entry.id   AF-A0AA35CPE6-F1
#
_cell.length_a   1.000
_cell.length_b   1.000
_cell.length_c   1.000
_cell.angle_alpha   90.00
_cell.angle_beta   90.00
_cell.angle_gamma   90.00
#
_symmetry.space_group_name_H-M   'P 1'
#
loop_
_entity.id
_entity.type
_entity.pdbx_description
1 polymer ?
#
loop_
_entity_poly.entity_id
_entity_poly.type
_entity_poly.pdbx_seq_one_letter_code
_entity_poly.pdbx_strand_id
1 'polypeptide(L)'
;MLVSKVADGEREGNPAASCSQSHWEAVGAVGARRSPPPWGEDQSSGGTRKREGIRLKKGFVWVVLTVAFAALSAILGVQVYVLYRSLDSRAVVATVNGEAITKADLYNELVARSGKQVLQGLIEDRLIAQEAKKQGVQVTRQEMQAEIDNLRKEFPSELAFQAFLAERGVTQERLEQAVSRTLMLKKLVEPRAKERLTDEALKKYFEDNRDKYDQPERVRARHILLKTREEAEAVLDQLKGGADFAQLAREKSVDTMSGQQGGDLGLFTRGQMVPEFENAAFALPVGQISGVVQSPFGFHIIQVTEHQPARQARFEEVKDKVRQDALEDELGTLIPQWLEEMKSKATITNTLEPAPAPKPNAPAPEGGGTSQTGGSSQGAQPPGGQSGQPAPAGK
;
A
#
# COMPACT_ATOMS: atom_id res chain seq x y z
N MET A 1 0.66 21.57 35.95
CA MET A 1 0.21 20.76 37.10
C MET A 1 0.25 19.30 36.62
N LEU A 2 1.05 18.35 37.08
CA LEU A 2 1.71 18.13 38.37
C LEU A 2 3.22 17.84 38.22
N VAL A 3 3.93 18.07 39.32
CA VAL A 3 5.37 17.95 39.55
C VAL A 3 5.62 16.82 40.55
N SER A 4 6.65 15.99 40.32
CA SER A 4 7.45 15.28 41.34
C SER A 4 8.46 14.35 40.64
N LYS A 5 9.69 14.14 41.09
CA LYS A 5 10.52 14.76 42.13
C LYS A 5 11.92 14.18 41.88
N VAL A 6 12.93 15.02 41.77
CA VAL A 6 14.35 14.64 41.74
C VAL A 6 14.78 14.30 43.18
N ALA A 7 15.62 13.28 43.33
CA ALA A 7 16.42 13.08 44.54
C ALA A 7 17.83 12.64 44.13
N ASP A 8 18.77 13.55 44.36
CA ASP A 8 20.21 13.38 44.25
C ASP A 8 20.77 12.44 45.32
N GLY A 9 21.90 11.82 45.00
CA GLY A 9 22.72 11.04 45.92
C GLY A 9 24.15 10.92 45.39
N GLU A 10 24.92 12.00 45.50
CA GLU A 10 26.38 11.98 45.39
C GLU A 10 27.01 11.31 46.62
N ARG A 11 28.04 10.48 46.41
CA ARG A 11 29.24 10.50 47.26
C ARG A 11 30.44 9.86 46.56
N GLU A 12 31.55 10.56 46.73
CA GLU A 12 32.88 10.42 46.14
C GLU A 12 33.63 9.14 46.55
N GLY A 13 34.64 8.77 45.75
CA GLY A 13 35.71 7.87 46.20
C GLY A 13 36.55 7.25 45.07
N ASN A 14 37.55 7.98 44.57
CA ASN A 14 38.75 7.43 43.90
C ASN A 14 39.94 7.74 44.84
N PRO A 15 40.93 6.83 45.06
CA PRO A 15 42.04 6.71 44.10
C PRO A 15 42.70 5.32 43.97
N ALA A 16 43.17 5.05 42.75
CA ALA A 16 44.48 4.50 42.36
C ALA A 16 44.99 3.10 42.82
N ALA A 17 45.49 2.38 41.79
CA ALA A 17 46.70 1.54 41.73
C ALA A 17 46.69 0.07 42.22
N SER A 18 46.81 -0.85 41.26
CA SER A 18 47.82 -1.94 41.20
C SER A 18 47.50 -2.79 39.95
N CYS A 19 48.33 -2.80 38.91
CA CYS A 19 49.50 -3.66 38.73
C CYS A 19 49.18 -5.16 38.84
N SER A 20 49.02 -5.85 37.70
CA SER A 20 49.79 -7.07 37.45
C SER A 20 49.82 -7.38 35.95
N GLN A 21 51.02 -7.74 35.53
CA GLN A 21 51.50 -8.00 34.20
C GLN A 21 51.95 -9.46 34.21
N SER A 22 51.52 -10.26 33.25
CA SER A 22 52.20 -11.52 32.92
C SER A 22 51.86 -11.87 31.47
N HIS A 23 52.80 -11.67 30.53
CA HIS A 23 53.95 -12.55 30.21
C HIS A 23 53.54 -13.67 29.25
N TRP A 24 53.80 -13.45 27.96
CA TRP A 24 54.24 -14.53 27.05
C TRP A 24 55.39 -13.97 26.21
N GLU A 25 56.54 -14.59 26.42
CA GLU A 25 57.86 -14.19 25.94
C GLU A 25 58.04 -14.44 24.45
N ALA A 26 58.87 -13.59 23.86
CA ALA A 26 59.57 -13.84 22.61
C ALA A 26 60.78 -14.76 22.87
N VAL A 27 61.00 -15.70 21.95
CA VAL A 27 62.26 -16.41 21.74
C VAL A 27 62.44 -16.43 20.22
N GLY A 28 63.55 -16.07 19.58
CA GLY A 28 64.88 -15.68 19.99
C GLY A 28 65.70 -15.70 18.69
N ALA A 29 66.40 -14.61 18.38
CA ALA A 29 67.30 -14.56 17.23
C ALA A 29 68.61 -15.29 17.56
N VAL A 30 69.04 -16.21 16.71
CA VAL A 30 70.43 -16.67 16.65
C VAL A 30 70.87 -16.76 15.20
N GLY A 31 71.85 -15.93 14.86
CA GLY A 31 72.54 -15.99 13.58
C GLY A 31 73.51 -17.17 13.53
N ALA A 32 73.69 -17.72 12.33
CA ALA A 32 74.86 -18.50 12.00
C ALA A 32 75.22 -18.28 10.54
N ARG A 33 76.34 -17.60 10.34
CA ARG A 33 77.08 -17.48 9.09
C ARG A 33 77.38 -18.89 8.57
N ARG A 34 77.09 -19.17 7.31
CA ARG A 34 77.74 -20.26 6.58
C ARG A 34 78.44 -19.67 5.37
N SER A 35 79.76 -19.73 5.42
CA SER A 35 80.68 -19.47 4.32
C SER A 35 80.38 -20.39 3.13
N PRO A 36 80.52 -19.92 1.88
CA PRO A 36 80.46 -20.80 0.71
C PRO A 36 81.77 -21.59 0.55
N PRO A 37 81.72 -22.82 0.00
CA PRO A 37 82.93 -23.60 -0.28
C PRO A 37 83.70 -23.03 -1.49
N PRO A 38 85.02 -23.24 -1.57
CA PRO A 38 85.83 -22.66 -2.62
C PRO A 38 86.26 -23.68 -3.70
N TRP A 39 86.48 -23.16 -4.90
CA TRP A 39 87.22 -23.69 -6.07
C TRP A 39 86.64 -24.87 -6.89
N GLY A 40 86.38 -24.54 -8.15
CA GLY A 40 86.31 -25.44 -9.29
C GLY A 40 86.48 -24.62 -10.56
N GLU A 41 87.73 -24.37 -10.96
CA GLU A 41 88.08 -23.85 -12.28
C GLU A 41 87.67 -24.89 -13.33
N ASP A 42 86.76 -24.52 -14.23
CA ASP A 42 86.60 -25.18 -15.53
C ASP A 42 86.67 -24.09 -16.61
N GLN A 43 87.78 -24.12 -17.35
CA GLN A 43 87.96 -23.39 -18.58
C GLN A 43 87.33 -24.18 -19.72
N SER A 44 86.15 -23.78 -20.20
CA SER A 44 85.76 -24.11 -21.56
C SER A 44 84.80 -23.11 -22.21
N SER A 45 85.29 -22.53 -23.29
CA SER A 45 84.55 -22.05 -24.48
C SER A 45 83.58 -20.88 -24.32
N GLY A 46 83.96 -19.76 -24.95
CA GLY A 46 83.12 -18.60 -25.16
C GLY A 46 81.83 -18.92 -25.91
N GLY A 47 80.72 -18.58 -25.29
CA GLY A 47 79.41 -18.48 -25.91
C GLY A 47 78.80 -17.13 -25.58
N THR A 48 79.02 -16.13 -26.42
CA THR A 48 78.30 -14.85 -26.37
C THR A 48 76.83 -15.09 -26.69
N ARG A 49 76.02 -15.41 -25.68
CA ARG A 49 74.57 -15.28 -25.78
C ARG A 49 74.24 -13.79 -25.83
N LYS A 50 74.12 -13.26 -27.05
CA LYS A 50 73.43 -11.99 -27.33
C LYS A 50 72.10 -12.01 -26.58
N ARG A 51 71.97 -11.17 -25.56
CA ARG A 51 70.65 -10.77 -25.08
C ARG A 51 70.01 -9.98 -26.22
N GLU A 52 69.22 -10.64 -27.05
CA GLU A 52 68.34 -9.97 -27.99
C GLU A 52 67.31 -9.19 -27.17
N GLY A 53 67.62 -7.92 -26.90
CA GLY A 53 66.67 -6.99 -26.33
C GLY A 53 65.54 -6.82 -27.33
N ILE A 54 64.33 -7.23 -26.93
CA ILE A 54 63.10 -6.98 -27.69
C ILE A 54 62.98 -5.46 -27.85
N ARG A 55 63.34 -4.94 -29.03
CA ARG A 55 63.14 -3.53 -29.40
C ARG A 55 61.66 -3.33 -29.69
N LEU A 56 60.88 -3.12 -28.65
CA LEU A 56 59.50 -2.65 -28.78
C LEU A 56 59.54 -1.27 -29.45
N LYS A 57 58.84 -1.11 -30.57
CA LYS A 57 58.69 0.20 -31.22
C LYS A 57 58.10 1.16 -30.18
N LYS A 58 58.65 2.36 -30.03
CA LYS A 58 58.24 3.35 -28.99
C LYS A 58 56.72 3.56 -28.92
N GLY A 59 56.02 3.46 -30.06
CA GLY A 59 54.54 3.53 -30.12
C GLY A 59 53.84 2.33 -29.48
N PHE A 60 54.38 1.12 -29.57
CA PHE A 60 53.80 -0.08 -28.94
C PHE A 60 53.95 -0.04 -27.41
N VAL A 61 55.06 0.50 -26.90
CA VAL A 61 55.25 0.72 -25.44
C VAL A 61 54.19 1.69 -24.90
N TRP A 62 53.89 2.75 -25.64
CA TRP A 62 52.85 3.72 -25.26
C TRP A 62 51.45 3.11 -25.26
N VAL A 63 51.10 2.26 -26.24
CA VAL A 63 49.81 1.56 -26.27
C VAL A 63 49.66 0.58 -25.10
N VAL A 64 50.71 -0.17 -24.76
CA VAL A 64 50.68 -1.09 -23.62
C VAL A 64 50.56 -0.32 -22.30
N LEU A 65 51.26 0.82 -22.15
CA LEU A 65 51.16 1.66 -20.95
C LEU A 65 49.79 2.31 -20.80
N THR A 66 49.15 2.78 -21.88
CA THR A 66 47.80 3.37 -21.80
C THR A 66 46.73 2.34 -21.50
N VAL A 67 46.81 1.14 -22.09
CA VAL A 67 45.90 0.03 -21.77
C VAL A 67 46.10 -0.44 -20.33
N ALA A 68 47.36 -0.55 -19.86
CA ALA A 68 47.66 -0.88 -18.47
C ALA A 68 47.15 0.21 -17.50
N PHE A 69 47.31 1.49 -17.84
CA PHE A 69 46.78 2.60 -17.03
C PHE A 69 45.25 2.62 -17.00
N ALA A 70 44.58 2.36 -18.13
CA ALA A 70 43.12 2.25 -18.19
C ALA A 70 42.61 1.07 -17.36
N ALA A 71 43.27 -0.09 -17.42
CA ALA A 71 42.95 -1.26 -16.61
C ALA A 71 43.18 -1.00 -15.11
N LEU A 72 44.31 -0.37 -14.74
CA LEU A 72 44.59 0.01 -13.35
C LEU A 72 43.62 1.08 -12.83
N SER A 73 43.20 2.02 -13.66
CA SER A 73 42.20 3.03 -13.31
C SER A 73 40.82 2.39 -13.11
N ALA A 74 40.45 1.39 -13.92
CA ALA A 74 39.22 0.63 -13.75
C ALA A 74 39.27 -0.21 -12.45
N ILE A 75 40.39 -0.87 -12.17
CA ILE A 75 40.59 -1.63 -10.92
C ILE A 75 40.56 -0.70 -9.72
N LEU A 76 41.26 0.44 -9.77
CA LEU A 76 41.25 1.45 -8.71
C LEU A 76 39.84 2.02 -8.52
N GLY A 77 39.11 2.29 -9.61
CA GLY A 77 37.72 2.72 -9.57
C GLY A 77 36.81 1.69 -8.88
N VAL A 78 36.98 0.39 -9.19
CA VAL A 78 36.26 -0.70 -8.52
C VAL A 78 36.66 -0.82 -7.05
N GLN A 79 37.94 -0.70 -6.71
CA GLN A 79 38.44 -0.74 -5.33
C GLN A 79 37.91 0.46 -4.51
N VAL A 80 37.95 1.66 -5.07
CA VAL A 80 37.38 2.88 -4.47
C VAL A 80 35.86 2.76 -4.34
N TYR A 81 35.17 2.18 -5.33
CA TYR A 81 33.73 1.93 -5.26
C TYR A 81 33.35 0.90 -4.18
N VAL A 82 34.08 -0.21 -4.08
CA VAL A 82 33.90 -1.22 -3.03
C VAL A 82 34.19 -0.61 -1.65
N LEU A 83 35.25 0.18 -1.52
CA LEU A 83 35.59 0.89 -0.29
C LEU A 83 34.51 1.91 0.08
N TYR A 84 34.07 2.76 -0.84
CA TYR A 84 33.00 3.73 -0.64
C TYR A 84 31.69 3.06 -0.21
N ARG A 85 31.30 1.96 -0.86
CA ARG A 85 30.10 1.20 -0.50
C ARG A 85 30.21 0.52 0.87
N SER A 86 31.42 0.08 1.25
CA SER A 86 31.69 -0.43 2.61
C SER A 86 31.64 0.66 3.69
N LEU A 87 31.98 1.91 3.35
CA LEU A 87 31.91 3.05 4.26
C LEU A 87 30.47 3.56 4.42
N ASP A 88 29.69 3.61 3.34
CA ASP A 88 28.29 4.07 3.41
C ASP A 88 27.37 3.10 4.17
N SER A 89 27.57 1.78 4.01
CA SER A 89 26.82 0.77 4.78
C SER A 89 27.11 0.83 6.28
N ARG A 90 28.33 1.25 6.67
CA ARG A 90 28.74 1.49 8.06
C ARG A 90 28.37 2.87 8.59
N ALA A 91 27.74 3.73 7.77
CA ALA A 91 27.34 5.05 8.21
C ALA A 91 26.38 4.93 9.39
N VAL A 92 26.73 5.59 10.50
CA VAL A 92 25.93 5.59 11.72
C VAL A 92 24.71 6.48 11.52
N VAL A 93 23.52 5.94 11.75
CA VAL A 93 22.25 6.66 11.66
C VAL A 93 21.72 7.08 13.03
N ALA A 94 22.10 6.38 14.09
CA ALA A 94 21.79 6.73 15.47
C ALA A 94 22.84 6.13 16.41
N THR A 95 22.95 6.66 17.63
CA THR A 95 23.74 6.06 18.71
C THR A 95 22.91 5.93 19.98
N VAL A 96 23.09 4.85 20.73
CA VAL A 96 22.46 4.59 22.03
C VAL A 96 23.58 4.34 23.03
N ASN A 97 23.83 5.26 23.95
CA ASN A 97 24.90 5.16 24.96
C ASN A 97 26.30 4.86 24.38
N GLY A 98 26.58 5.33 23.16
CA GLY A 98 27.84 5.09 22.45
C GLY A 98 27.85 3.85 21.54
N GLU A 99 26.80 3.04 21.56
CA GLU A 99 26.61 1.95 20.58
C GLU A 99 25.97 2.49 19.30
N ALA A 100 26.57 2.19 18.16
CA ALA A 100 26.12 2.68 16.86
C ALA A 100 25.03 1.79 16.25
N ILE A 101 23.99 2.41 15.71
CA ILE A 101 23.05 1.79 14.78
C ILE A 101 23.45 2.27 13.39
N THR A 102 23.81 1.34 12.51
CA THR A 102 24.28 1.66 11.15
C THR A 102 23.13 1.69 10.15
N LYS A 103 23.35 2.29 8.97
CA LYS A 103 22.43 2.18 7.83
C LYS A 103 22.15 0.73 7.46
N ALA A 104 23.15 -0.16 7.56
CA ALA A 104 22.96 -1.58 7.29
C ALA A 104 22.02 -2.24 8.30
N ASP A 105 22.14 -1.93 9.59
CA ASP A 105 21.24 -2.47 10.63
C ASP A 105 19.79 -2.04 10.37
N LEU A 106 19.59 -0.75 10.12
CA LEU A 106 18.26 -0.21 9.77
C LEU A 106 17.71 -0.83 8.48
N TYR A 107 18.54 -0.93 7.42
CA TYR A 107 18.13 -1.50 6.15
C TYR A 107 17.73 -2.98 6.28
N ASN A 108 18.54 -3.79 6.96
CA ASN A 108 18.28 -5.21 7.15
C ASN A 108 16.97 -5.42 7.92
N GLU A 109 16.72 -4.61 8.96
CA GLU A 109 15.48 -4.67 9.72
C GLU A 109 14.26 -4.24 8.89
N LEU A 110 14.37 -3.19 8.08
CA LEU A 110 13.30 -2.77 7.17
C LEU A 110 13.01 -3.83 6.10
N VAL A 111 14.06 -4.47 5.58
CA VAL A 111 13.93 -5.57 4.62
C VAL A 111 13.26 -6.78 5.27
N ALA A 112 13.64 -7.13 6.50
CA ALA A 112 13.02 -8.22 7.25
C ALA A 112 11.52 -7.98 7.52
N ARG A 113 11.14 -6.74 7.86
CA ARG A 113 9.74 -6.37 8.16
C ARG A 113 8.86 -6.23 6.93
N SER A 114 9.39 -5.62 5.87
CA SER A 114 8.58 -5.11 4.75
C SER A 114 9.26 -5.15 3.39
N GLY A 115 10.54 -5.58 3.32
CA GLY A 115 11.34 -5.51 2.10
C GLY A 115 10.77 -6.30 0.93
N LYS A 116 10.16 -7.45 1.20
CA LYS A 116 9.52 -8.27 0.17
C LYS A 116 8.35 -7.53 -0.49
N GLN A 117 7.45 -6.97 0.31
CA GLN A 117 6.28 -6.25 -0.15
C GLN A 117 6.68 -4.96 -0.88
N VAL A 118 7.65 -4.21 -0.33
CA VAL A 118 8.18 -3.00 -0.97
C VAL A 118 8.85 -3.34 -2.30
N LEU A 119 9.68 -4.39 -2.36
CA LEU A 119 10.30 -4.83 -3.61
C LEU A 119 9.26 -5.24 -4.64
N GLN A 120 8.22 -5.98 -4.23
CA GLN A 120 7.14 -6.38 -5.12
C GLN A 120 6.43 -5.17 -5.75
N GLY A 121 6.10 -4.15 -4.95
CA GLY A 121 5.54 -2.90 -5.46
C GLY A 121 6.48 -2.17 -6.42
N LEU A 122 7.77 -2.11 -6.10
CA LEU A 122 8.78 -1.50 -6.99
C LEU A 122 8.93 -2.24 -8.32
N ILE A 123 8.85 -3.58 -8.31
CA ILE A 123 8.85 -4.38 -9.53
C ILE A 123 7.64 -4.02 -10.40
N GLU A 124 6.45 -3.99 -9.81
CA GLU A 124 5.22 -3.59 -10.51
C GLU A 124 5.33 -2.19 -11.10
N ASP A 125 5.82 -1.22 -10.33
CA ASP A 125 6.01 0.15 -10.81
C ASP A 125 6.97 0.22 -12.00
N ARG A 126 8.02 -0.61 -12.02
CA ARG A 126 8.94 -0.70 -13.17
C ARG A 126 8.26 -1.33 -14.38
N LEU A 127 7.44 -2.35 -14.20
CA LEU A 127 6.68 -2.98 -15.28
C LEU A 127 5.66 -2.00 -15.89
N ILE A 128 4.91 -1.29 -15.04
CA ILE A 128 3.94 -0.27 -15.45
C ILE A 128 4.63 0.81 -16.29
N ALA A 129 5.72 1.38 -15.77
CA ALA A 129 6.45 2.44 -16.46
C ALA A 129 7.06 1.98 -17.80
N GLN A 130 7.57 0.73 -17.86
CA GLN A 130 8.10 0.14 -19.09
C GLN A 130 7.02 -0.04 -20.15
N GLU A 131 5.87 -0.60 -19.77
CA GLU A 131 4.78 -0.83 -20.73
C GLU A 131 4.13 0.48 -21.17
N ALA A 132 3.95 1.44 -20.26
CA ALA A 132 3.50 2.79 -20.61
C ALA A 132 4.42 3.44 -21.65
N LYS A 133 5.74 3.39 -21.43
CA LYS A 133 6.71 3.90 -22.39
C LYS A 133 6.62 3.17 -23.74
N LYS A 134 6.50 1.84 -23.73
CA LYS A 134 6.39 1.01 -24.94
C LYS A 134 5.13 1.34 -25.76
N GLN A 135 4.01 1.62 -25.09
CA GLN A 135 2.75 1.98 -25.73
C GLN A 135 2.57 3.48 -25.97
N GLY A 136 3.56 4.31 -25.59
CA GLY A 136 3.46 5.76 -25.71
C GLY A 136 2.43 6.40 -24.77
N VAL A 137 2.00 5.70 -23.72
CA VAL A 137 1.08 6.21 -22.71
C VAL A 137 1.83 7.18 -21.80
N GLN A 138 1.30 8.40 -21.69
CA GLN A 138 1.85 9.45 -20.82
C GLN A 138 0.75 10.00 -19.91
N VAL A 139 1.14 10.37 -18.69
CA VAL A 139 0.30 11.10 -17.73
C VAL A 139 0.82 12.52 -17.67
N THR A 140 -0.04 13.48 -17.99
CA THR A 140 0.30 14.90 -17.96
C THR A 140 0.15 15.48 -16.56
N ARG A 141 0.84 16.59 -16.26
CA ARG A 141 0.67 17.31 -15.00
C ARG A 141 -0.79 17.75 -14.77
N GLN A 142 -1.48 18.14 -15.84
CA GLN A 142 -2.88 18.58 -15.75
C GLN A 142 -3.79 17.43 -15.29
N GLU A 143 -3.60 16.23 -15.82
CA GLU A 143 -4.37 15.05 -15.41
C GLU A 143 -4.09 14.67 -13.96
N MET A 144 -2.84 14.72 -13.52
CA MET A 144 -2.51 14.46 -12.10
C MET A 144 -3.14 15.50 -11.18
N GLN A 145 -3.09 16.77 -11.56
CA GLN A 145 -3.67 17.84 -10.74
C GLN A 145 -5.19 17.71 -10.65
N ALA A 146 -5.86 17.40 -11.77
CA ALA A 146 -7.30 17.17 -11.79
C ALA A 146 -7.70 15.99 -10.88
N GLU A 147 -6.91 14.91 -10.88
CA GLU A 147 -7.15 13.77 -10.01
C GLU A 147 -6.93 14.12 -8.53
N ILE A 148 -5.86 14.83 -8.20
CA ILE A 148 -5.62 15.32 -6.83
C ILE A 148 -6.75 16.26 -6.38
N ASP A 149 -7.24 17.14 -7.27
CA ASP A 149 -8.35 18.04 -6.96
C ASP A 149 -9.67 17.28 -6.77
N ASN A 150 -9.87 16.17 -7.48
CA ASN A 150 -11.01 15.28 -7.22
C ASN A 150 -10.88 14.58 -5.87
N LEU A 151 -9.69 14.05 -5.53
CA LEU A 151 -9.44 13.45 -4.21
C LEU A 151 -9.67 14.46 -3.08
N ARG A 152 -9.30 15.74 -3.27
CA ARG A 152 -9.55 16.81 -2.27
C ARG A 152 -11.03 17.03 -1.97
N LYS A 153 -11.92 16.82 -2.95
CA LYS A 153 -13.38 17.03 -2.77
C LYS A 153 -14.02 16.02 -1.83
N GLU A 154 -13.40 14.86 -1.64
CA GLU A 154 -13.84 13.84 -0.67
C GLU A 154 -13.59 14.27 0.78
N PHE A 155 -12.84 15.36 1.00
CA PHE A 155 -12.52 15.87 2.33
C PHE A 155 -13.33 17.12 2.65
N PRO A 156 -13.80 17.28 3.91
CA PRO A 156 -14.55 18.46 4.32
C PRO A 156 -13.80 19.80 4.19
N SER A 157 -12.47 19.76 4.14
CA SER A 157 -11.62 20.94 3.98
C SER A 157 -10.19 20.57 3.55
N GLU A 158 -9.45 21.55 3.03
CA GLU A 158 -8.01 21.40 2.74
C GLU A 158 -7.22 21.01 3.99
N LEU A 159 -7.57 21.55 5.16
CA LEU A 159 -6.91 21.19 6.41
C LEU A 159 -7.11 19.71 6.76
N ALA A 160 -8.33 19.18 6.55
CA ALA A 160 -8.63 17.76 6.78
C ALA A 160 -7.85 16.86 5.80
N PHE A 161 -7.73 17.28 4.54
CA PHE A 161 -6.92 16.58 3.54
C PHE A 161 -5.44 16.54 3.93
N GLN A 162 -4.86 17.68 4.31
CA GLN A 162 -3.46 17.75 4.72
C GLN A 162 -3.18 16.96 6.01
N ALA A 163 -4.09 17.00 6.98
CA ALA A 163 -3.99 16.20 8.19
C ALA A 163 -4.02 14.69 7.89
N PHE A 164 -4.91 14.25 6.99
CA PHE A 164 -4.99 12.86 6.55
C PHE A 164 -3.69 12.37 5.90
N LEU A 165 -3.06 13.20 5.05
CA LEU A 165 -1.76 12.87 4.45
C LEU A 165 -0.65 12.81 5.50
N ALA A 166 -0.60 13.79 6.40
CA ALA A 166 0.42 13.86 7.45
C ALA A 166 0.35 12.70 8.44
N GLU A 167 -0.85 12.30 8.87
CA GLU A 167 -1.07 11.15 9.75
C GLU A 167 -0.50 9.85 9.14
N ARG A 168 -0.59 9.71 7.83
CA ARG A 168 -0.09 8.55 7.08
C ARG A 168 1.37 8.68 6.65
N GLY A 169 2.03 9.79 6.98
CA GLY A 169 3.39 10.09 6.53
C GLY A 169 3.54 10.22 5.01
N VAL A 170 2.45 10.55 4.31
CA VAL A 170 2.44 10.71 2.85
C VAL A 170 2.82 12.14 2.50
N THR A 171 3.95 12.30 1.79
CA THR A 171 4.35 13.61 1.25
C THR A 171 3.60 13.93 -0.04
N GLN A 172 3.57 15.22 -0.41
CA GLN A 172 2.99 15.65 -1.70
C GLN A 172 3.61 14.90 -2.90
N GLU A 173 4.93 14.70 -2.88
CA GLU A 173 5.62 13.93 -3.93
C GLU A 173 5.14 12.47 -3.99
N ARG A 174 4.95 11.83 -2.82
CA ARG A 174 4.43 10.45 -2.75
C ARG A 174 2.99 10.36 -3.24
N LEU A 175 2.16 11.35 -2.93
CA LEU A 175 0.81 11.46 -3.47
C LEU A 175 0.84 11.58 -5.00
N GLU A 176 1.66 12.47 -5.54
CA GLU A 176 1.80 12.65 -7.00
C GLU A 176 2.28 11.36 -7.69
N GLN A 177 3.25 10.66 -7.10
CA GLN A 177 3.70 9.35 -7.60
C GLN A 177 2.57 8.32 -7.59
N ALA A 178 1.79 8.24 -6.51
CA ALA A 178 0.66 7.33 -6.40
C ALA A 178 -0.44 7.64 -7.43
N VAL A 179 -0.80 8.92 -7.59
CA VAL A 179 -1.76 9.38 -8.60
C VAL A 179 -1.27 9.08 -10.01
N SER A 180 0.00 9.39 -10.31
CA SER A 180 0.62 9.09 -11.61
C SER A 180 0.55 7.60 -11.93
N ARG A 181 0.87 6.74 -10.96
CA ARG A 181 0.78 5.28 -11.08
C ARG A 181 -0.66 4.83 -11.38
N THR A 182 -1.64 5.32 -10.63
CA THR A 182 -3.06 4.97 -10.83
C THR A 182 -3.56 5.39 -12.21
N LEU A 183 -3.27 6.62 -12.64
CA LEU A 183 -3.66 7.11 -13.97
C LEU A 183 -2.98 6.33 -15.10
N MET A 184 -1.71 5.95 -14.92
CA MET A 184 -0.98 5.15 -15.90
C MET A 184 -1.57 3.74 -16.05
N LEU A 185 -1.88 3.07 -14.94
CA LEU A 185 -2.58 1.80 -14.93
C LEU A 185 -3.94 1.90 -15.60
N LYS A 186 -4.74 2.90 -15.24
CA LYS A 186 -6.05 3.15 -15.85
C LYS A 186 -5.91 3.28 -17.37
N LYS A 187 -5.03 4.15 -17.86
CA LYS A 187 -4.80 4.35 -19.30
C LYS A 187 -4.33 3.10 -20.04
N LEU A 188 -3.51 2.26 -19.40
CA LEU A 188 -3.01 1.03 -20.00
C LEU A 188 -4.09 -0.06 -20.12
N VAL A 189 -5.02 -0.11 -19.16
CA VAL A 189 -5.99 -1.20 -19.05
C VAL A 189 -7.37 -0.82 -19.58
N GLU A 190 -7.73 0.47 -19.53
CA GLU A 190 -9.03 1.01 -19.94
C GLU A 190 -9.45 0.62 -21.36
N PRO A 191 -8.57 0.59 -22.40
CA PRO A 191 -8.98 0.13 -23.73
C PRO A 191 -9.52 -1.31 -23.71
N ARG A 192 -8.83 -2.22 -23.02
CA ARG A 192 -9.27 -3.62 -22.84
C ARG A 192 -10.55 -3.72 -22.02
N ALA A 193 -10.72 -2.86 -21.02
CA ALA A 193 -11.96 -2.78 -20.24
C ALA A 193 -13.13 -2.34 -21.13
N LYS A 194 -12.95 -1.27 -21.91
CA LYS A 194 -13.97 -0.73 -22.82
C LYS A 194 -14.42 -1.73 -23.88
N GLU A 195 -13.52 -2.57 -24.39
CA GLU A 195 -13.87 -3.66 -25.32
C GLU A 195 -14.87 -4.66 -24.72
N ARG A 196 -14.90 -4.81 -23.38
CA ARG A 196 -15.85 -5.69 -22.67
C ARG A 196 -17.18 -5.02 -22.31
N LEU A 197 -17.26 -3.69 -22.39
CA LEU A 197 -18.45 -2.91 -22.06
C LEU A 197 -19.38 -2.76 -23.26
N THR A 198 -19.82 -3.90 -23.83
CA THR A 198 -20.85 -3.89 -24.88
C THR A 198 -22.19 -3.40 -24.32
N ASP A 199 -23.12 -2.99 -25.18
CA ASP A 199 -24.44 -2.56 -24.74
C ASP A 199 -25.18 -3.67 -23.96
N GLU A 200 -24.98 -4.94 -24.34
CA GLU A 200 -25.52 -6.11 -23.62
C GLU A 200 -24.89 -6.25 -22.24
N ALA A 201 -23.57 -6.09 -22.13
CA ALA A 201 -22.87 -6.14 -20.85
C ALA A 201 -23.30 -5.00 -19.92
N LEU A 202 -23.49 -3.79 -20.45
CA LEU A 202 -23.97 -2.64 -19.68
C LEU A 202 -25.41 -2.82 -19.21
N LYS A 203 -26.31 -3.38 -20.05
CA LYS A 203 -27.67 -3.72 -19.63
C LYS A 203 -27.66 -4.78 -18.54
N LYS A 204 -26.84 -5.82 -18.69
CA LYS A 204 -26.69 -6.85 -17.65
C LYS A 204 -26.16 -6.26 -16.35
N TYR A 205 -25.12 -5.44 -16.41
CA TYR A 205 -24.55 -4.79 -15.23
C TYR A 205 -25.58 -3.89 -14.55
N PHE A 206 -26.39 -3.14 -15.30
CA PHE A 206 -27.51 -2.36 -14.76
C PHE A 206 -28.52 -3.24 -14.01
N GLU A 207 -28.97 -4.34 -14.61
CA GLU A 207 -29.94 -5.23 -13.96
C GLU A 207 -29.37 -5.93 -12.71
N ASP A 208 -28.11 -6.38 -12.77
CA ASP A 208 -27.43 -7.01 -11.63
C ASP A 208 -27.13 -6.02 -10.48
N ASN A 209 -27.17 -4.71 -10.76
CA ASN A 209 -26.85 -3.64 -9.80
C ASN A 209 -27.98 -2.61 -9.66
N ARG A 210 -29.23 -3.01 -9.94
CA ARG A 210 -30.36 -2.09 -10.10
C ARG A 210 -30.58 -1.17 -8.89
N ASP A 211 -30.40 -1.71 -7.69
CA ASP A 211 -30.55 -0.99 -6.42
C ASP A 211 -29.63 0.24 -6.30
N LYS A 212 -28.49 0.27 -7.03
CA LYS A 212 -27.58 1.43 -7.06
C LYS A 212 -28.15 2.62 -7.84
N TYR A 213 -29.12 2.37 -8.72
CA TYR A 213 -29.67 3.36 -9.65
C TYR A 213 -31.10 3.74 -9.35
N ASP A 214 -31.87 2.83 -8.74
CA ASP A 214 -33.24 3.09 -8.35
C ASP A 214 -33.30 4.28 -7.38
N GLN A 215 -34.30 5.13 -7.58
CA GLN A 215 -34.57 6.25 -6.68
C GLN A 215 -35.43 5.73 -5.53
N PRO A 216 -34.93 5.76 -4.29
CA PRO A 216 -35.75 5.37 -3.15
C PRO A 216 -36.89 6.37 -2.94
N GLU A 217 -37.94 5.91 -2.25
CA GLU A 217 -39.00 6.79 -1.77
C GLU A 217 -38.41 7.85 -0.84
N ARG A 218 -38.73 9.12 -1.07
CA ARG A 218 -38.31 10.25 -0.23
C ARG A 218 -39.50 11.11 0.14
N VAL A 219 -39.52 11.61 1.36
CA VAL A 219 -40.47 12.65 1.78
C VAL A 219 -39.69 13.85 2.31
N ARG A 220 -40.19 15.06 2.03
CA ARG A 220 -39.80 16.26 2.75
C ARG A 220 -40.84 16.51 3.80
N ALA A 221 -40.43 16.64 5.05
CA ALA A 221 -41.34 16.95 6.13
C ALA A 221 -40.79 18.08 6.98
N ARG A 222 -41.72 18.76 7.65
CA ARG A 222 -41.42 19.65 8.76
C ARG A 222 -42.08 19.13 10.03
N HIS A 223 -41.50 19.45 11.18
CA HIS A 223 -42.04 19.02 12.45
C HIS A 223 -42.02 20.11 13.54
N ILE A 224 -42.81 19.89 14.58
CA ILE A 224 -42.69 20.57 15.87
C ILE A 224 -42.49 19.48 16.91
N LEU A 225 -41.36 19.52 17.62
CA LEU A 225 -41.04 18.58 18.68
C LEU A 225 -41.31 19.22 20.04
N LEU A 226 -42.05 18.53 20.91
CA LEU A 226 -42.49 19.01 22.22
C LEU A 226 -42.18 17.98 23.30
N LYS A 227 -42.01 18.43 24.55
CA LYS A 227 -41.59 17.54 25.64
C LYS A 227 -42.74 16.71 26.17
N THR A 228 -43.94 17.27 26.20
CA THR A 228 -45.12 16.62 26.76
C THR A 228 -46.22 16.47 25.72
N ARG A 229 -47.13 15.53 25.97
CA ARG A 229 -48.27 15.26 25.11
C ARG A 229 -49.25 16.44 25.13
N GLU A 230 -49.44 17.05 26.29
CA GLU A 230 -50.36 18.16 26.50
C GLU A 230 -49.91 19.39 25.70
N GLU A 231 -48.60 19.66 25.65
CA GLU A 231 -48.04 20.71 24.81
C GLU A 231 -48.29 20.43 23.32
N ALA A 232 -48.09 19.18 22.89
CA ALA A 232 -48.33 18.76 21.50
C ALA A 232 -49.80 18.84 21.10
N GLU A 233 -50.72 18.45 21.98
CA GLU A 233 -52.15 18.57 21.73
C GLU A 233 -52.56 20.06 21.62
N ALA A 234 -52.04 20.93 22.50
CA ALA A 234 -52.32 22.37 22.44
C ALA A 234 -51.77 23.06 21.19
N VAL A 235 -50.59 22.66 20.71
CA VAL A 235 -50.03 23.18 19.45
C VAL A 235 -50.79 22.63 18.24
N LEU A 236 -51.19 21.36 18.27
CA LEU A 236 -51.98 20.75 17.21
C LEU A 236 -53.34 21.43 17.04
N ASP A 237 -53.99 21.82 18.14
CA ASP A 237 -55.27 22.53 18.08
C ASP A 237 -55.11 23.96 17.52
N GLN A 238 -54.01 24.64 17.81
CA GLN A 238 -53.70 25.93 17.16
C GLN A 238 -53.48 25.78 15.64
N LEU A 239 -52.78 24.72 15.22
CA LEU A 239 -52.57 24.41 13.82
C LEU A 239 -53.88 24.10 13.10
N LYS A 240 -54.78 23.33 13.72
CA LYS A 240 -56.15 23.10 13.18
C LYS A 240 -56.97 24.38 13.12
N GLY A 241 -56.70 25.34 14.01
CA GLY A 241 -57.27 26.69 13.99
C GLY A 241 -56.68 27.62 12.93
N GLY A 242 -55.71 27.16 12.14
CA GLY A 242 -55.10 27.93 11.05
C GLY A 242 -53.85 28.74 11.43
N ALA A 243 -53.26 28.49 12.60
CA ALA A 243 -51.98 29.09 12.97
C ALA A 243 -50.85 28.68 11.99
N ASP A 244 -49.86 29.55 11.78
CA ASP A 244 -48.74 29.24 10.90
C ASP A 244 -47.80 28.20 11.53
N PHE A 245 -47.55 27.12 10.79
CA PHE A 245 -46.71 26.02 11.26
C PHE A 245 -45.27 26.45 11.52
N ALA A 246 -44.69 27.25 10.63
CA ALA A 246 -43.29 27.65 10.75
C ALA A 246 -43.07 28.58 11.96
N GLN A 247 -44.04 29.47 12.23
CA GLN A 247 -44.04 30.30 13.42
C GLN A 247 -44.11 29.45 14.70
N LEU A 248 -45.07 28.52 14.79
CA LEU A 248 -45.18 27.64 15.95
C LEU A 248 -43.95 26.75 16.13
N ALA A 249 -43.35 26.28 15.04
CA ALA A 249 -42.08 25.54 15.09
C ALA A 249 -40.95 26.38 15.71
N ARG A 250 -40.81 27.65 15.31
CA ARG A 250 -39.79 28.57 15.86
C ARG A 250 -40.02 28.88 17.33
N GLU A 251 -41.27 29.05 17.73
CA GLU A 251 -41.64 29.48 19.09
C GLU A 251 -41.70 28.34 20.10
N LYS A 252 -42.09 27.14 19.67
CA LYS A 252 -42.47 26.05 20.56
C LYS A 252 -41.62 24.80 20.42
N SER A 253 -40.98 24.56 19.27
CA SER A 253 -40.21 23.32 19.07
C SER A 253 -38.99 23.28 19.98
N VAL A 254 -38.76 22.14 20.64
CA VAL A 254 -37.52 21.90 21.39
C VAL A 254 -36.38 21.40 20.51
N ASP A 255 -36.64 21.04 19.24
CA ASP A 255 -35.60 20.94 18.23
C ASP A 255 -35.28 22.35 17.70
N THR A 256 -34.19 22.93 18.23
CA THR A 256 -33.78 24.28 17.89
C THR A 256 -33.19 24.40 16.48
N MET A 257 -32.65 23.31 15.90
CA MET A 257 -32.05 23.38 14.57
C MET A 257 -33.13 23.48 13.49
N SER A 258 -34.05 22.52 13.46
CA SER A 258 -35.17 22.55 12.50
C SER A 258 -36.16 23.66 12.87
N GLY A 259 -36.40 23.91 14.17
CA GLY A 259 -37.32 24.93 14.65
C GLY A 259 -37.03 26.31 14.08
N GLN A 260 -35.77 26.76 14.08
CA GLN A 260 -35.36 28.04 13.46
C GLN A 260 -35.68 28.10 11.96
N GLN A 261 -35.67 26.95 11.28
CA GLN A 261 -36.00 26.80 9.85
C GLN A 261 -37.50 26.53 9.62
N GLY A 262 -38.37 26.82 10.61
CA GLY A 262 -39.81 26.57 10.49
C GLY A 262 -40.17 25.08 10.58
N GLY A 263 -39.31 24.30 11.22
CA GLY A 263 -39.46 22.85 11.43
C GLY A 263 -38.95 21.98 10.29
N ASP A 264 -38.43 22.55 9.20
CA ASP A 264 -38.03 21.80 8.01
C ASP A 264 -36.87 20.84 8.29
N LEU A 265 -37.04 19.57 7.89
CA LEU A 265 -36.06 18.50 8.04
C LEU A 265 -35.38 18.16 6.70
N GLY A 266 -35.79 18.79 5.60
CA GLY A 266 -35.33 18.42 4.26
C GLY A 266 -35.91 17.08 3.78
N LEU A 267 -35.38 16.59 2.66
CA LEU A 267 -35.75 15.30 2.07
C LEU A 267 -35.04 14.16 2.81
N PHE A 268 -35.78 13.12 3.17
CA PHE A 268 -35.21 11.92 3.76
C PHE A 268 -35.85 10.65 3.19
N THR A 269 -35.08 9.55 3.20
CA THR A 269 -35.53 8.20 2.89
C THR A 269 -35.88 7.45 4.18
N ARG A 270 -36.55 6.30 4.04
CA ARG A 270 -36.71 5.36 5.15
C ARG A 270 -35.36 4.94 5.74
N GLY A 271 -35.32 4.71 7.05
CA GLY A 271 -34.13 4.36 7.82
C GLY A 271 -33.28 5.56 8.27
N GLN A 272 -33.60 6.78 7.84
CA GLN A 272 -32.88 7.99 8.27
C GLN A 272 -33.48 8.65 9.52
N MET A 273 -34.75 8.35 9.83
CA MET A 273 -35.46 8.88 11.00
C MET A 273 -35.89 7.74 11.92
N VAL A 274 -36.29 8.06 13.16
CA VAL A 274 -36.83 7.03 14.08
C VAL A 274 -38.13 6.43 13.53
N PRO A 275 -38.37 5.11 13.73
CA PRO A 275 -39.48 4.39 13.11
C PRO A 275 -40.84 5.04 13.30
N GLU A 276 -41.15 5.55 14.49
CA GLU A 276 -42.42 6.19 14.80
C GLU A 276 -42.66 7.45 13.95
N PHE A 277 -41.60 8.24 13.77
CA PHE A 277 -41.64 9.46 12.97
C PHE A 277 -41.77 9.15 11.48
N GLU A 278 -40.90 8.30 10.93
CA GLU A 278 -40.95 8.00 9.49
C GLU A 278 -42.23 7.28 9.09
N ASN A 279 -42.73 6.34 9.90
CA ASN A 279 -43.99 5.65 9.59
C ASN A 279 -45.16 6.64 9.48
N ALA A 280 -45.21 7.63 10.37
CA ALA A 280 -46.20 8.69 10.29
C ALA A 280 -45.96 9.61 9.08
N ALA A 281 -44.72 10.05 8.85
CA ALA A 281 -44.39 10.95 7.75
C ALA A 281 -44.70 10.33 6.38
N PHE A 282 -44.27 9.10 6.11
CA PHE A 282 -44.52 8.44 4.83
C PHE A 282 -45.98 8.03 4.59
N ALA A 283 -46.80 7.94 5.65
CA ALA A 283 -48.23 7.65 5.53
C ALA A 283 -49.09 8.91 5.30
N LEU A 284 -48.54 10.10 5.55
CA LEU A 284 -49.26 11.37 5.45
C LEU A 284 -49.33 11.87 4.01
N PRO A 285 -50.52 12.28 3.54
CA PRO A 285 -50.62 13.01 2.28
C PRO A 285 -49.91 14.35 2.35
N VAL A 286 -49.32 14.77 1.23
CA VAL A 286 -48.65 16.08 1.11
C VAL A 286 -49.61 17.20 1.52
N GLY A 287 -49.13 18.09 2.39
CA GLY A 287 -49.86 19.22 2.95
C GLY A 287 -50.62 18.91 4.25
N GLN A 288 -50.82 17.63 4.61
CA GLN A 288 -51.57 17.28 5.82
C GLN A 288 -50.70 17.30 7.08
N ILE A 289 -51.33 17.69 8.19
CA ILE A 289 -50.73 17.70 9.54
C ILE A 289 -51.13 16.41 10.25
N SER A 290 -50.17 15.75 10.88
CA SER A 290 -50.37 14.53 11.66
C SER A 290 -51.15 14.78 12.94
N GLY A 291 -51.63 13.69 13.56
CA GLY A 291 -51.86 13.70 15.01
C GLY A 291 -50.56 13.82 15.80
N VAL A 292 -50.66 13.72 17.12
CA VAL A 292 -49.46 13.68 17.97
C VAL A 292 -48.77 12.32 17.82
N VAL A 293 -47.52 12.34 17.36
CA VAL A 293 -46.68 11.16 17.16
C VAL A 293 -45.66 11.09 18.28
N GLN A 294 -45.66 10.03 19.08
CA GLN A 294 -44.69 9.85 20.16
C GLN A 294 -43.43 9.14 19.63
N SER A 295 -42.26 9.61 20.03
CA SER A 295 -40.97 8.93 19.82
C SER A 295 -40.10 9.00 21.08
N PRO A 296 -38.92 8.37 21.11
CA PRO A 296 -37.96 8.53 22.21
C PRO A 296 -37.52 9.99 22.47
N PHE A 297 -37.69 10.89 21.49
CA PHE A 297 -37.30 12.29 21.61
C PHE A 297 -38.42 13.20 22.16
N GLY A 298 -39.64 12.69 22.28
CA GLY A 298 -40.81 13.45 22.74
C GLY A 298 -42.01 13.27 21.83
N PHE A 299 -42.77 14.35 21.65
CA PHE A 299 -44.02 14.35 20.91
C PHE A 299 -43.89 15.25 19.68
N HIS A 300 -44.17 14.68 18.51
CA HIS A 300 -44.04 15.33 17.22
C HIS A 300 -45.40 15.67 16.64
N ILE A 301 -45.49 16.84 16.02
CA ILE A 301 -46.51 17.16 15.02
C ILE A 301 -45.79 17.28 13.69
N ILE A 302 -46.21 16.53 12.69
CA ILE A 302 -45.51 16.35 11.42
C ILE A 302 -46.38 16.91 10.30
N GLN A 303 -45.76 17.57 9.33
CA GLN A 303 -46.41 17.90 8.06
C GLN A 303 -45.48 17.56 6.90
N VAL A 304 -45.98 16.76 5.97
CA VAL A 304 -45.27 16.45 4.73
C VAL A 304 -45.46 17.60 3.74
N THR A 305 -44.39 18.12 3.19
CA THR A 305 -44.40 19.22 2.21
C THR A 305 -44.09 18.75 0.80
N GLU A 306 -43.45 17.58 0.65
CA GLU A 306 -43.14 16.96 -0.65
C GLU A 306 -43.07 15.43 -0.49
N HIS A 307 -43.54 14.68 -1.49
CA HIS A 307 -43.40 13.23 -1.54
C HIS A 307 -42.89 12.82 -2.92
N GLN A 308 -41.69 12.26 -2.97
CA GLN A 308 -41.10 11.68 -4.16
C GLN A 308 -41.25 10.15 -4.06
N PRO A 309 -42.13 9.55 -4.89
CA PRO A 309 -42.33 8.10 -4.86
C PRO A 309 -41.06 7.38 -5.28
N ALA A 310 -40.90 6.14 -4.81
CA ALA A 310 -39.85 5.28 -5.32
C ALA A 310 -40.00 5.13 -6.84
N ARG A 311 -38.90 5.29 -7.55
CA ARG A 311 -38.87 5.20 -9.01
C ARG A 311 -37.74 4.30 -9.43
N GLN A 312 -38.11 3.22 -10.12
CA GLN A 312 -37.12 2.38 -10.77
C GLN A 312 -36.39 3.17 -11.84
N ALA A 313 -35.06 3.04 -11.86
CA ALA A 313 -34.26 3.59 -12.92
C ALA A 313 -34.58 2.89 -14.24
N ARG A 314 -34.46 3.64 -15.33
CA ARG A 314 -34.47 3.09 -16.68
C ARG A 314 -33.06 3.15 -17.22
N PHE A 315 -32.58 2.04 -17.78
CA PHE A 315 -31.22 1.96 -18.31
C PHE A 315 -30.85 3.17 -19.19
N GLU A 316 -31.72 3.59 -20.11
CA GLU A 316 -31.47 4.73 -21.00
C GLU A 316 -31.29 6.06 -20.26
N GLU A 317 -31.92 6.24 -19.09
CA GLU A 317 -31.82 7.47 -18.28
C GLU A 317 -30.50 7.51 -17.49
N VAL A 318 -29.90 6.36 -17.20
CA VAL A 318 -28.69 6.23 -16.38
C VAL A 318 -27.50 5.61 -17.11
N LYS A 319 -27.59 5.43 -18.43
CA LYS A 319 -26.63 4.67 -19.25
C LYS A 319 -25.19 5.13 -19.06
N ASP A 320 -24.95 6.44 -18.98
CA ASP A 320 -23.61 6.98 -18.82
C ASP A 320 -23.02 6.72 -17.43
N LYS A 321 -23.85 6.82 -16.37
CA LYS A 321 -23.45 6.46 -15.01
C LYS A 321 -23.18 4.96 -14.89
N VAL A 322 -24.06 4.14 -15.46
CA VAL A 322 -23.88 2.68 -15.54
C VAL A 322 -22.56 2.33 -16.23
N ARG A 323 -22.24 2.99 -17.36
CA ARG A 323 -20.97 2.77 -18.07
C ARG A 323 -19.77 3.17 -17.23
N GLN A 324 -19.83 4.29 -16.52
CA GLN A 324 -18.75 4.73 -15.65
C GLN A 324 -18.51 3.74 -14.51
N ASP A 325 -19.57 3.28 -13.85
CA ASP A 325 -19.48 2.34 -12.73
C ASP A 325 -18.98 0.98 -13.20
N ALA A 326 -19.53 0.47 -14.31
CA ALA A 326 -19.08 -0.78 -14.91
C ALA A 326 -17.61 -0.71 -15.35
N LEU A 327 -17.16 0.44 -15.86
CA LEU A 327 -15.75 0.64 -16.22
C LEU A 327 -14.85 0.57 -14.99
N GLU A 328 -15.23 1.20 -13.88
CA GLU A 328 -14.44 1.19 -12.65
C GLU A 328 -14.36 -0.22 -12.05
N ASP A 329 -15.47 -0.96 -12.01
CA ASP A 329 -15.51 -2.36 -11.56
C ASP A 329 -14.67 -3.28 -12.48
N GLU A 330 -14.77 -3.09 -13.80
CA GLU A 330 -13.99 -3.87 -14.77
C GLU A 330 -12.49 -3.55 -14.66
N LEU A 331 -12.10 -2.29 -14.42
CA LEU A 331 -10.72 -1.91 -14.14
C LEU A 331 -10.20 -2.56 -12.85
N GLY A 332 -11.01 -2.59 -11.78
CA GLY A 332 -10.69 -3.29 -10.53
C GLY A 332 -10.43 -4.79 -10.73
N THR A 333 -11.11 -5.40 -11.70
CA THR A 333 -10.92 -6.81 -12.07
C THR A 333 -9.72 -7.02 -12.99
N LEU A 334 -9.54 -6.15 -13.98
CA LEU A 334 -8.54 -6.32 -15.04
C LEU A 334 -7.13 -5.90 -14.63
N ILE A 335 -6.97 -4.87 -13.79
CA ILE A 335 -5.63 -4.38 -13.40
C ILE A 335 -4.80 -5.49 -12.73
N PRO A 336 -5.32 -6.25 -11.74
CA PRO A 336 -4.57 -7.35 -11.15
C PRO A 336 -4.18 -8.42 -12.18
N GLN A 337 -5.10 -8.79 -13.08
CA GLN A 337 -4.83 -9.78 -14.14
C GLN A 337 -3.75 -9.29 -15.10
N TRP A 338 -3.83 -8.02 -15.49
CA TRP A 338 -2.85 -7.38 -16.36
C TRP A 338 -1.47 -7.30 -15.70
N LEU A 339 -1.40 -6.99 -14.40
CA LEU A 339 -0.13 -6.98 -13.66
C LEU A 339 0.51 -8.37 -13.61
N GLU A 340 -0.27 -9.42 -13.34
CA GLU A 340 0.23 -10.80 -13.37
C GLU A 340 0.68 -11.21 -14.77
N GLU A 341 -0.06 -10.81 -15.81
CA GLU A 341 0.33 -11.01 -17.20
C GLU A 341 1.68 -10.33 -17.51
N MET A 342 1.87 -9.08 -17.07
CA MET A 342 3.14 -8.35 -17.27
C MET A 342 4.30 -9.01 -16.51
N LYS A 343 4.08 -9.46 -15.27
CA LYS A 343 5.09 -10.20 -14.49
C LYS A 343 5.50 -11.48 -15.20
N SER A 344 4.54 -12.25 -15.73
CA SER A 344 4.81 -13.53 -16.41
C SER A 344 5.65 -13.39 -17.68
N LYS A 345 5.55 -12.23 -18.35
CA LYS A 345 6.28 -11.93 -19.60
C LYS A 345 7.63 -11.26 -19.34
N ALA A 346 7.87 -10.78 -18.13
CA ALA A 346 9.08 -10.06 -17.78
C ALA A 346 10.18 -11.00 -17.28
N THR A 347 11.43 -10.66 -17.60
CA THR A 347 12.59 -11.28 -16.93
C THR A 347 12.85 -10.53 -15.62
N ILE A 348 12.52 -11.16 -14.50
CA ILE A 348 12.68 -10.58 -13.16
C ILE A 348 13.75 -11.37 -12.41
N THR A 349 14.84 -10.69 -12.03
CA THR A 349 15.85 -11.25 -11.13
C THR A 349 15.68 -10.64 -9.75
N ASN A 350 15.16 -11.42 -8.80
CA ASN A 350 15.06 -11.02 -7.40
C ASN A 350 16.29 -11.51 -6.63
N THR A 351 17.08 -10.59 -6.10
CA THR A 351 18.29 -10.90 -5.29
C THR A 351 18.05 -10.83 -3.78
N LEU A 352 16.84 -10.43 -3.34
CA LEU A 352 16.44 -10.45 -1.93
C LEU A 352 15.91 -11.81 -1.49
N GLU A 353 15.35 -12.60 -2.40
CA GLU A 353 14.90 -13.96 -2.12
C GLU A 353 15.87 -14.98 -2.72
N PRO A 354 16.24 -16.06 -1.99
CA PRO A 354 16.99 -17.14 -2.59
C PRO A 354 16.15 -17.76 -3.73
N ALA A 355 16.82 -18.17 -4.81
CA ALA A 355 16.18 -18.71 -6.00
C ALA A 355 15.13 -19.78 -5.62
N PRO A 356 13.94 -19.79 -6.26
CA PRO A 356 12.93 -20.79 -5.96
C PRO A 356 13.54 -22.18 -6.17
N ALA A 357 13.45 -23.04 -5.15
CA ALA A 357 13.91 -24.41 -5.25
C ALA A 357 13.26 -25.07 -6.48
N PRO A 358 14.01 -25.86 -7.26
CA PRO A 358 13.44 -26.56 -8.42
C PRO A 358 12.25 -27.40 -7.95
N LYS A 359 11.10 -27.23 -8.62
CA LYS A 359 9.89 -27.99 -8.31
C LYS A 359 10.22 -29.49 -8.37
N PRO A 360 9.97 -30.28 -7.30
CA PRO A 360 10.11 -31.72 -7.36
C PRO A 360 8.93 -32.26 -8.15
N ASN A 361 9.07 -32.30 -9.48
CA ASN A 361 8.38 -33.14 -10.46
C ASN A 361 8.48 -32.50 -11.85
N ALA A 362 9.66 -32.61 -12.44
CA ALA A 362 9.77 -32.84 -13.88
C ALA A 362 10.40 -34.24 -14.00
N PRO A 363 9.73 -35.22 -14.63
CA PRO A 363 10.36 -36.51 -14.87
C PRO A 363 11.58 -36.30 -15.77
N ALA A 364 12.72 -36.85 -15.34
CA ALA A 364 13.94 -36.86 -16.15
C ALA A 364 13.67 -37.55 -17.50
N PRO A 365 14.31 -37.12 -18.60
CA PRO A 365 14.16 -37.79 -19.88
C PRO A 365 14.66 -39.23 -19.76
N GLU A 366 13.82 -40.18 -20.12
CA GLU A 366 14.12 -41.61 -20.12
C GLU A 366 15.33 -41.89 -21.04
N GLY A 367 16.49 -42.13 -20.41
CA GLY A 367 17.62 -42.80 -21.04
C GLY A 367 17.37 -44.30 -21.04
N GLY A 368 17.24 -44.87 -22.24
CA GLY A 368 17.06 -46.30 -22.44
C GLY A 368 18.19 -47.15 -21.86
N GLY A 369 17.82 -48.27 -21.24
CA GLY A 369 18.73 -49.28 -20.73
C GLY A 369 17.97 -50.43 -20.08
N THR A 370 17.80 -51.51 -20.83
CA THR A 370 17.19 -52.77 -20.42
C THR A 370 18.04 -53.52 -19.38
N SER A 371 17.43 -54.08 -18.35
CA SER A 371 17.38 -55.54 -18.07
C SER A 371 17.10 -55.88 -16.60
N GLN A 372 16.46 -57.03 -16.45
CA GLN A 372 15.72 -57.58 -15.32
C GLN A 372 16.56 -58.11 -14.15
N THR A 373 15.92 -58.15 -12.98
CA THR A 373 15.68 -59.29 -12.04
C THR A 373 15.42 -58.64 -10.67
N GLY A 374 14.43 -58.96 -9.83
CA GLY A 374 13.54 -60.10 -9.63
C GLY A 374 13.44 -60.26 -8.10
N GLY A 375 12.25 -60.20 -7.50
CA GLY A 375 12.11 -60.46 -6.05
C GLY A 375 10.90 -59.85 -5.37
N SER A 376 9.84 -60.65 -5.27
CA SER A 376 8.57 -60.40 -4.58
C SER A 376 8.70 -60.37 -3.06
N SER A 377 7.90 -59.53 -2.37
CA SER A 377 7.14 -59.98 -1.19
C SER A 377 6.05 -58.99 -0.79
N GLN A 378 4.87 -59.59 -0.59
CA GLN A 378 3.57 -59.09 -0.13
C GLN A 378 3.59 -58.30 1.17
N GLY A 379 2.55 -57.47 1.35
CA GLY A 379 1.73 -57.58 2.57
C GLY A 379 1.36 -56.28 3.29
N ALA A 380 0.05 -56.05 3.35
CA ALA A 380 -0.71 -55.46 4.45
C ALA A 380 -1.27 -54.03 4.27
N GLN A 381 -2.59 -54.00 4.38
CA GLN A 381 -3.51 -52.87 4.55
C GLN A 381 -4.52 -53.35 5.64
N PRO A 382 -5.43 -52.50 6.15
CA PRO A 382 -5.31 -51.39 7.12
C PRO A 382 -6.02 -51.76 8.46
N PRO A 383 -6.34 -50.82 9.38
CA PRO A 383 -7.60 -50.04 9.33
C PRO A 383 -7.39 -48.56 9.73
N GLY A 384 -8.21 -47.56 9.39
CA GLY A 384 -9.66 -47.43 9.58
C GLY A 384 -9.92 -46.51 10.79
N GLY A 385 -10.45 -45.31 10.58
CA GLY A 385 -10.80 -44.36 11.65
C GLY A 385 -11.44 -43.06 11.13
N GLN A 386 -12.76 -43.00 11.23
CA GLN A 386 -13.66 -41.89 10.88
C GLN A 386 -13.69 -40.76 11.92
N SER A 387 -14.37 -39.66 11.52
CA SER A 387 -15.04 -38.61 12.32
C SER A 387 -14.17 -37.40 12.69
N GLY A 388 -14.63 -36.15 12.58
CA GLY A 388 -15.93 -35.59 12.19
C GLY A 388 -15.84 -34.06 12.23
N GLN A 389 -16.56 -33.37 11.35
CA GLN A 389 -16.85 -31.94 11.45
C GLN A 389 -17.80 -31.68 12.63
N PRO A 390 -17.84 -30.44 13.13
CA PRO A 390 -19.12 -29.75 13.12
C PRO A 390 -19.04 -28.30 12.58
N ALA A 391 -20.17 -27.89 12.01
CA ALA A 391 -20.52 -26.55 11.55
C ALA A 391 -20.92 -25.61 12.73
N PRO A 392 -21.17 -24.31 12.49
CA PRO A 392 -21.04 -23.25 13.49
C PRO A 392 -22.33 -22.92 14.25
N ALA A 393 -22.17 -22.35 15.44
CA ALA A 393 -23.25 -21.71 16.20
C ALA A 393 -23.23 -20.19 15.99
N GLY A 394 -24.37 -19.63 15.64
CA GLY A 394 -24.58 -18.19 15.55
C GLY A 394 -24.87 -17.53 16.90
N LYS A 395 -24.60 -16.23 16.94
CA LYS A 395 -25.41 -15.18 17.58
C LYS A 395 -25.21 -13.88 16.81
#